data_AF-A0A9X8YPU5-F1
#
_entry.id   AF-A0A9X8YPU5-F1
#
_cell.length_a   1.000
_cell.length_b   1.000
_cell.length_c   1.000
_cell.angle_alpha   90.00
_cell.angle_beta   90.00
_cell.angle_gamma   90.00
#
_symmetry.space_group_name_H-M   'P 1'
#
loop_
_entity.id
_entity.type
_entity.pdbx_description
1 polymer ?
#
loop_
_entity_poly.entity_id
_entity_poly.type
_entity_poly.pdbx_seq_one_letter_code
_entity_poly.pdbx_strand_id
1 'polypeptide(L)'
;SEVKQLLHLMIHSLYSNKEIFLRELISNASDAADKLRFRALSAPELYAGDGELRVRLSFDKEQRTLTIADNGIGMRREEVIENLGTIAKSGTKAFLESIGSDQAKDSQLIGQFGVGFYSAFIVADKVTVRTRAAGAADDEGVFWESAGEG
;
A
#
# COMPACT_ATOMS: atom_id res chain seq x y z
N SER A 1 -18.91 1.97 -6.89
CA SER A 1 -17.60 2.22 -7.53
C SER A 1 -16.89 0.88 -7.70
N GLU A 2 -15.99 0.75 -8.69
CA GLU A 2 -15.13 -0.43 -8.84
C GLU A 2 -14.32 -0.70 -7.55
N VAL A 3 -14.00 0.37 -6.80
CA VAL A 3 -13.40 0.32 -5.46
C VAL A 3 -14.21 -0.49 -4.47
N LYS A 4 -15.49 -0.17 -4.34
CA LYS A 4 -16.38 -0.88 -3.42
C LYS A 4 -16.50 -2.37 -3.78
N GLN A 5 -16.50 -2.69 -5.07
CA GLN A 5 -16.56 -4.08 -5.53
C GLN A 5 -15.25 -4.83 -5.27
N LEU A 6 -14.10 -4.20 -5.51
CA LEU A 6 -12.78 -4.75 -5.17
C LEU A 6 -12.68 -5.03 -3.67
N LEU A 7 -13.00 -4.04 -2.83
CA LEU A 7 -12.93 -4.16 -1.37
C LEU A 7 -13.86 -5.26 -0.85
N HIS A 8 -15.10 -5.29 -1.34
CA HIS A 8 -16.05 -6.35 -1.00
C HIS A 8 -15.48 -7.74 -1.36
N LEU A 9 -14.93 -7.90 -2.56
CA LEU A 9 -14.35 -9.17 -2.99
C LEU A 9 -13.12 -9.56 -2.16
N MET A 10 -12.24 -8.60 -1.84
CA MET A 10 -11.08 -8.87 -1.01
C MET A 10 -11.46 -9.30 0.40
N ILE A 11 -12.45 -8.64 1.00
CA ILE A 11 -12.97 -9.01 2.32
C ILE A 11 -13.54 -10.43 2.30
N HIS A 12 -14.28 -10.81 1.25
CA HIS A 12 -14.93 -12.12 1.16
C HIS A 12 -13.99 -13.27 0.73
N SER A 13 -13.11 -13.05 -0.24
CA SER A 13 -12.23 -14.09 -0.80
C SER A 13 -11.03 -14.39 0.10
N LEU A 14 -10.59 -13.42 0.89
CA LEU A 14 -9.37 -13.53 1.70
C LEU A 14 -9.67 -13.61 3.21
N TYR A 15 -10.94 -13.72 3.57
CA TYR A 15 -11.38 -13.76 4.97
C TYR A 15 -10.66 -14.84 5.81
N SER A 16 -10.25 -15.94 5.17
CA SER A 16 -9.54 -17.05 5.81
C SER A 16 -8.05 -16.79 6.06
N ASN A 17 -7.43 -15.84 5.35
CA ASN A 17 -5.99 -15.54 5.39
C ASN A 17 -5.78 -14.05 5.72
N LYS A 18 -6.30 -13.60 6.87
CA LYS A 18 -6.32 -12.17 7.22
C LYS A 18 -4.92 -11.59 7.37
N GLU A 19 -3.93 -12.39 7.71
CA GLU A 19 -2.51 -12.03 7.86
C GLU A 19 -1.85 -11.58 6.56
N ILE A 20 -2.49 -11.81 5.41
CA ILE A 20 -1.97 -11.47 4.09
C ILE A 20 -1.64 -9.97 3.95
N PHE A 21 -2.38 -9.12 4.64
CA PHE A 21 -2.16 -7.67 4.56
C PHE A 21 -0.75 -7.26 5.03
N LEU A 22 -0.19 -7.95 6.02
CA LEU A 22 1.17 -7.69 6.47
C LEU A 22 2.18 -7.99 5.37
N ARG A 23 2.02 -9.12 4.67
CA ARG A 23 2.88 -9.50 3.56
C ARG A 23 2.86 -8.43 2.47
N GLU A 24 1.66 -8.00 2.05
CA GLU A 24 1.50 -7.02 0.99
C GLU A 24 2.07 -5.65 1.37
N LEU A 25 1.80 -5.16 2.58
CA LEU A 25 2.28 -3.85 3.01
C LEU A 25 3.81 -3.84 3.25
N ILE A 26 4.38 -4.94 3.73
CA ILE A 26 5.84 -5.08 3.84
C ILE A 26 6.48 -5.15 2.45
N SER A 27 5.86 -5.83 1.48
CA SER A 27 6.33 -5.87 0.10
C SER A 27 6.36 -4.46 -0.51
N ASN A 28 5.28 -3.69 -0.33
CA ASN A 28 5.23 -2.29 -0.80
C ASN A 28 6.33 -1.42 -0.18
N ALA A 29 6.61 -1.61 1.11
CA ALA A 29 7.67 -0.91 1.80
C ALA A 29 9.07 -1.29 1.28
N SER A 30 9.29 -2.57 0.95
CA SER A 30 10.51 -3.05 0.30
C SER A 30 10.70 -2.39 -1.08
N ASP A 31 9.65 -2.38 -1.90
CA ASP A 31 9.68 -1.74 -3.23
C ASP A 31 9.98 -0.23 -3.11
N ALA A 32 9.44 0.43 -2.09
CA ALA A 32 9.70 1.85 -1.84
C ALA A 32 11.18 2.10 -1.47
N ALA A 33 11.77 1.22 -0.66
CA ALA A 33 13.19 1.28 -0.33
C ALA A 33 14.06 1.05 -1.57
N ASP A 34 13.76 0.02 -2.38
CA ASP A 34 14.53 -0.27 -3.59
C ASP A 34 14.44 0.84 -4.64
N LYS A 35 13.27 1.46 -4.81
CA LYS A 35 13.08 2.65 -5.66
C LYS A 35 13.94 3.82 -5.19
N LEU A 36 13.99 4.09 -3.88
CA LEU A 36 14.86 5.12 -3.33
C LEU A 36 16.33 4.80 -3.60
N ARG A 37 16.73 3.55 -3.32
CA ARG A 37 18.09 3.07 -3.52
C ARG A 37 18.55 3.26 -4.97
N PHE A 38 17.69 2.93 -5.93
CA PHE A 38 17.96 3.10 -7.35
C PHE A 38 18.09 4.58 -7.75
N ARG A 39 17.16 5.45 -7.32
CA ARG A 39 17.24 6.89 -7.64
C ARG A 39 18.47 7.55 -7.00
N ALA A 40 18.84 7.12 -5.81
CA ALA A 40 19.99 7.64 -5.10
C ALA A 40 21.34 7.27 -5.74
N LEU A 41 21.38 6.33 -6.70
CA LEU A 41 22.58 6.09 -7.52
C LEU A 41 22.96 7.33 -8.36
N SER A 42 21.97 8.10 -8.78
CA SER A 42 22.16 9.32 -9.58
C SER A 42 21.98 10.61 -8.76
N ALA A 43 21.32 10.53 -7.60
CA ALA A 43 21.01 11.67 -6.73
C ALA A 43 21.20 11.30 -5.24
N PRO A 44 22.46 11.20 -4.75
CA PRO A 44 22.76 10.72 -3.39
C PRO A 44 22.13 11.56 -2.27
N GLU A 45 21.85 12.83 -2.52
CA GLU A 45 21.17 13.76 -1.61
C GLU A 45 19.77 13.30 -1.20
N LEU A 46 19.15 12.39 -1.96
CA LEU A 46 17.83 11.84 -1.64
C LEU A 46 17.79 11.04 -0.33
N TYR A 47 18.93 10.55 0.16
CA TYR A 47 19.00 9.92 1.49
C TYR A 47 18.85 10.93 2.64
N ALA A 48 19.07 12.22 2.40
CA ALA A 48 19.00 13.26 3.42
C ALA A 48 19.78 12.93 4.73
N GLY A 49 20.89 12.20 4.61
CA GLY A 49 21.71 11.77 5.74
C GLY A 49 21.29 10.45 6.41
N ASP A 50 20.16 9.84 6.03
CA ASP A 50 19.70 8.52 6.50
C ASP A 50 19.78 7.48 5.38
N GLY A 51 20.92 6.78 5.33
CA GLY A 51 21.14 5.68 4.37
C GLY A 51 20.63 4.31 4.85
N GLU A 52 20.13 4.21 6.08
CA GLU A 52 19.67 2.94 6.66
C GLU A 52 18.19 2.72 6.34
N LEU A 53 17.92 2.21 5.13
CA LEU A 53 16.56 1.88 4.72
C LEU A 53 15.99 0.73 5.55
N ARG A 54 14.77 0.90 6.06
CA ARG A 54 14.13 -0.01 7.01
C ARG A 54 12.61 0.11 6.97
N VAL A 55 11.95 -0.94 7.45
CA VAL A 55 10.50 -0.95 7.72
C VAL A 55 10.31 -1.18 9.21
N ARG A 56 9.49 -0.35 9.86
CA ARG A 56 9.17 -0.43 11.30
C ARG A 56 7.70 -0.77 11.47
N LEU A 57 7.43 -1.76 12.32
CA LEU A 57 6.09 -2.11 12.75
C LEU A 57 5.92 -1.65 14.19
N SER A 58 4.83 -0.94 14.46
CA SER A 58 4.46 -0.50 15.81
C SER A 58 2.96 -0.64 16.00
N PHE A 59 2.51 -0.80 17.24
CA PHE A 59 1.09 -0.93 17.54
C PHE A 59 0.74 -0.14 18.80
N ASP A 60 -0.49 0.34 18.84
CA ASP A 60 -1.10 0.99 20.00
C ASP A 60 -2.31 0.17 20.40
N LYS A 61 -2.29 -0.38 21.62
CA LYS A 61 -3.35 -1.24 22.13
C LYS A 61 -4.58 -0.45 22.57
N GLU A 62 -4.39 0.79 23.04
CA GLU A 62 -5.48 1.66 23.49
C GLU A 62 -6.25 2.21 22.30
N GLN A 63 -5.52 2.73 21.29
CA GLN A 63 -6.09 3.22 20.04
C GLN A 63 -6.46 2.10 19.07
N ARG A 64 -6.03 0.86 19.35
CA ARG A 64 -6.23 -0.33 18.51
C ARG A 64 -5.69 -0.16 17.08
N THR A 65 -4.54 0.48 16.95
CA THR A 65 -3.91 0.75 15.66
C THR A 65 -2.66 -0.08 15.47
N LEU A 66 -2.45 -0.56 14.24
CA LEU A 66 -1.18 -1.09 13.76
C LEU A 66 -0.61 -0.10 12.75
N THR A 67 0.67 0.25 12.89
CA THR A 67 1.37 1.19 12.01
C THR A 67 2.57 0.48 11.36
N ILE A 68 2.64 0.57 10.04
CA ILE A 68 3.76 0.12 9.22
C ILE A 68 4.37 1.38 8.61
N ALA A 69 5.64 1.64 8.92
CA ALA A 69 6.33 2.85 8.49
C ALA A 69 7.67 2.49 7.86
N ASP A 70 7.91 2.96 6.64
CA ASP A 70 9.19 2.88 5.95
C ASP A 70 9.80 4.26 5.73
N ASN A 71 11.10 4.29 5.47
CA ASN A 71 11.83 5.48 5.03
C ASN A 71 12.27 5.35 3.56
N GLY A 72 11.44 4.72 2.73
CA GLY A 72 11.66 4.58 1.29
C GLY A 72 11.36 5.85 0.51
N ILE A 73 11.07 5.70 -0.79
CA ILE A 73 10.95 6.82 -1.73
C ILE A 73 9.77 7.78 -1.44
N GLY A 74 8.74 7.30 -0.72
CA GLY A 74 7.51 8.06 -0.45
C GLY A 74 6.71 8.39 -1.72
N MET A 75 5.70 9.24 -1.58
CA MET A 75 4.84 9.66 -2.69
C MET A 75 4.59 11.18 -2.65
N ARG A 76 4.49 11.78 -3.84
CA ARG A 76 3.93 13.12 -4.06
C ARG A 76 2.40 13.06 -4.06
N ARG A 77 1.75 14.23 -4.02
CA ARG A 77 0.29 14.34 -3.98
C ARG A 77 -0.37 13.66 -5.18
N GLU A 78 0.19 13.85 -6.36
CA GLU A 78 -0.31 13.27 -7.62
C GLU A 78 -0.19 11.74 -7.59
N GLU A 79 0.92 11.22 -7.07
CA GLU A 79 1.15 9.77 -6.93
C GLU A 79 0.18 9.15 -5.91
N VAL A 80 -0.15 9.86 -4.82
CA VAL A 80 -1.18 9.42 -3.87
C VAL A 80 -2.55 9.35 -4.54
N ILE A 81 -2.92 10.36 -5.33
CA ILE A 81 -4.19 10.39 -6.07
C ILE A 81 -4.23 9.28 -7.13
N GLU A 82 -3.15 9.05 -7.87
CA GLU A 82 -3.08 8.03 -8.90
C GLU A 82 -3.06 6.62 -8.30
N ASN A 83 -2.23 6.37 -7.29
CA ASN A 83 -2.00 5.03 -6.77
C ASN A 83 -3.05 4.59 -5.72
N LEU A 84 -3.52 5.51 -4.88
CA LEU A 84 -4.47 5.21 -3.79
C LEU A 84 -5.89 5.70 -4.10
N GLY A 85 -6.02 6.79 -4.85
CA GLY A 85 -7.31 7.40 -5.18
C GLY A 85 -7.96 6.85 -6.46
N THR A 86 -7.14 6.41 -7.42
CA THR A 86 -7.62 5.92 -8.71
C THR A 86 -7.33 4.43 -8.80
N ILE A 87 -8.34 3.59 -8.55
CA ILE A 87 -8.22 2.14 -8.70
C ILE A 87 -8.20 1.79 -10.18
N ALA A 88 -7.11 2.14 -10.86
CA ALA A 88 -6.99 1.94 -12.28
C ALA A 88 -5.53 2.02 -12.74
N LYS A 89 -4.84 0.88 -12.64
CA LYS A 89 -4.22 0.29 -13.84
C LYS A 89 -4.64 -1.17 -13.93
N SER A 90 -4.53 -1.71 -15.14
CA SER A 90 -4.97 -3.02 -15.65
C SER A 90 -5.06 -4.20 -14.67
N GLY A 91 -4.27 -4.21 -13.59
CA GLY A 91 -4.28 -5.23 -12.55
C GLY A 91 -5.62 -5.41 -11.85
N THR A 92 -6.35 -4.35 -11.47
CA THR A 92 -7.64 -4.51 -10.78
C THR A 92 -8.69 -5.19 -11.66
N LYS A 93 -8.79 -4.76 -12.93
CA LYS A 93 -9.72 -5.36 -13.88
C LYS A 93 -9.37 -6.83 -14.16
N ALA A 94 -8.08 -7.11 -14.39
CA ALA A 94 -7.59 -8.47 -14.59
C ALA A 94 -7.83 -9.37 -13.35
N PHE A 95 -7.69 -8.81 -12.14
CA PHE A 95 -8.01 -9.51 -10.90
C PHE A 95 -9.51 -9.84 -10.82
N LEU A 96 -10.38 -8.87 -11.06
CA LEU A 96 -11.84 -9.08 -11.09
C LEU A 96 -12.25 -10.15 -12.11
N GLU A 97 -11.61 -10.19 -13.27
CA GLU A 97 -11.83 -11.22 -14.30
C GLU A 97 -11.32 -12.60 -13.85
N SER A 98 -10.20 -12.68 -13.13
CA SER A 98 -9.66 -13.96 -12.62
C SER A 98 -10.51 -14.60 -11.51
N ILE A 99 -11.29 -13.80 -10.78
CA ILE A 99 -12.07 -14.26 -9.62
C ILE A 99 -13.23 -15.20 -10.01
N GLY A 100 -13.69 -15.15 -11.27
CA GLY A 100 -14.71 -16.09 -11.77
C GLY A 100 -14.25 -17.55 -11.87
N SER A 101 -12.98 -17.84 -11.58
CA SER A 101 -12.38 -19.17 -11.59
C SER A 101 -12.00 -19.62 -10.18
N ASP A 102 -11.98 -20.93 -9.90
CA ASP A 102 -11.58 -21.49 -8.60
C ASP A 102 -10.16 -21.08 -8.13
N GLN A 103 -9.36 -20.46 -9.01
CA GLN A 103 -8.04 -19.88 -8.71
C GLN A 103 -8.12 -18.62 -7.83
N ALA A 104 -9.29 -17.99 -7.69
CA ALA A 104 -9.51 -16.78 -6.88
C ALA A 104 -9.15 -16.94 -5.38
N LYS A 105 -9.11 -18.18 -4.90
CA LYS A 105 -8.77 -18.51 -3.50
C LYS A 105 -7.27 -18.44 -3.24
N ASP A 106 -6.46 -18.32 -4.29
CA ASP A 106 -5.02 -18.28 -4.14
C ASP A 106 -4.57 -16.87 -3.77
N SER A 107 -4.19 -16.71 -2.50
CA SER A 107 -3.69 -15.45 -1.93
C SER A 107 -2.48 -14.87 -2.67
N GLN A 108 -1.82 -15.67 -3.53
CA GLN A 108 -0.70 -15.26 -4.38
C GLN A 108 -1.11 -14.26 -5.48
N LEU A 109 -2.37 -14.25 -5.91
CA LEU A 109 -2.82 -13.40 -7.02
C LEU A 109 -2.82 -11.88 -6.67
N ILE A 110 -2.99 -11.52 -5.39
CA ILE A 110 -3.11 -10.12 -4.94
C ILE A 110 -1.87 -9.30 -5.32
N GLY A 111 -0.68 -9.85 -5.07
CA GLY A 111 0.60 -9.18 -5.34
C GLY A 111 0.85 -9.00 -6.83
N GLN A 112 0.41 -9.96 -7.66
CA GLN A 112 0.57 -9.92 -9.11
C GLN A 112 -0.23 -8.77 -9.76
N PHE A 113 -1.37 -8.42 -9.18
CA PHE A 113 -2.28 -7.41 -9.73
C PHE A 113 -2.13 -6.03 -9.10
N GLY A 114 -1.22 -5.85 -8.15
CA GLY A 114 -0.95 -4.55 -7.52
C GLY A 114 -2.10 -4.03 -6.66
N VAL A 115 -3.00 -4.93 -6.21
CA VAL A 115 -4.13 -4.57 -5.33
C VAL A 115 -3.82 -4.81 -3.84
N GLY A 116 -2.57 -5.16 -3.52
CA GLY A 116 -2.11 -5.49 -2.17
C GLY A 116 -2.36 -4.42 -1.11
N PHE A 117 -2.32 -3.13 -1.46
CA PHE A 117 -2.64 -2.05 -0.53
C PHE A 117 -4.04 -2.19 0.09
N TYR A 118 -5.03 -2.55 -0.73
CA TYR A 118 -6.43 -2.64 -0.29
C TYR A 118 -6.69 -3.83 0.65
N SER A 119 -5.72 -4.73 0.83
CA SER A 119 -5.83 -5.84 1.79
C SER A 119 -5.82 -5.36 3.23
N ALA A 120 -5.36 -4.12 3.48
CA ALA A 120 -5.48 -3.48 4.79
C ALA A 120 -6.92 -3.42 5.30
N PHE A 121 -7.90 -3.23 4.41
CA PHE A 121 -9.32 -3.16 4.77
C PHE A 121 -9.94 -4.51 5.18
N ILE A 122 -9.20 -5.63 5.06
CA ILE A 122 -9.64 -6.93 5.60
C ILE A 122 -9.62 -6.90 7.13
N VAL A 123 -8.74 -6.09 7.73
CA VAL A 123 -8.48 -6.05 9.17
C VAL A 123 -8.69 -4.67 9.81
N ALA A 124 -8.93 -3.64 8.99
CA ALA A 124 -9.08 -2.26 9.44
C ALA A 124 -10.35 -1.61 8.87
N ASP A 125 -11.13 -0.99 9.75
CA ASP A 125 -12.31 -0.19 9.36
C ASP A 125 -11.90 1.17 8.75
N LYS A 126 -10.65 1.60 8.99
CA LYS A 126 -10.09 2.85 8.49
C LYS A 126 -8.60 2.71 8.23
N VAL A 127 -8.15 3.21 7.10
CA VAL A 127 -6.73 3.27 6.73
C VAL A 127 -6.31 4.73 6.56
N THR A 128 -5.21 5.09 7.20
CA THR A 128 -4.60 6.43 7.12
C THR A 128 -3.18 6.29 6.57
N VAL A 129 -2.85 7.07 5.55
CA VAL A 129 -1.51 7.14 4.95
C VAL A 129 -0.96 8.54 5.14
N ARG A 130 0.26 8.61 5.67
CA ARG A 130 1.06 9.83 5.78
C ARG A 130 2.36 9.59 5.04
N THR A 131 2.64 10.38 4.02
CA THR A 131 3.79 10.16 3.15
C THR A 131 4.40 11.47 2.68
N ARG A 132 5.68 11.44 2.35
CA ARG A 132 6.39 12.56 1.72
C ARG A 132 7.43 11.95 0.81
N ALA A 133 7.47 12.39 -0.45
CA ALA A 133 8.48 11.93 -1.39
C ALA A 133 9.90 12.35 -0.95
N ALA A 134 10.89 11.49 -1.21
CA ALA A 134 12.29 11.87 -1.04
C ALA A 134 12.63 13.07 -1.95
N GLY A 135 13.36 14.05 -1.39
CA GLY A 135 13.67 15.31 -2.07
C GLY A 135 12.53 16.33 -2.14
N ALA A 136 11.34 16.02 -1.61
CA ALA A 136 10.29 17.02 -1.41
C ALA A 136 10.56 17.87 -0.15
N ALA A 137 10.03 19.09 -0.12
CA ALA A 137 10.15 19.97 1.04
C ALA A 137 9.34 19.44 2.25
N ASP A 138 9.70 19.88 3.46
CA ASP A 138 9.08 19.40 4.70
C ASP A 138 7.57 19.68 4.78
N ASP A 139 7.10 20.73 4.10
CA ASP A 139 5.70 21.16 4.02
C ASP A 139 4.92 20.50 2.86
N GLU A 140 5.57 19.68 2.02
CA GLU A 140 4.95 18.94 0.91
C GLU A 140 4.46 17.54 1.32
N GLY A 141 4.32 17.28 2.62
CA GLY A 141 3.75 16.03 3.13
C GLY A 141 2.30 15.84 2.71
N VAL A 142 1.93 14.61 2.40
CA VAL A 142 0.59 14.22 1.94
C VAL A 142 -0.10 13.35 2.99
N PHE A 143 -1.37 13.67 3.24
CA PHE A 143 -2.28 12.90 4.08
C PHE A 143 -3.39 12.31 3.21
N TRP A 144 -3.65 11.02 3.39
CA TRP A 144 -4.76 10.32 2.77
C TRP A 144 -5.46 9.45 3.82
N GLU A 145 -6.79 9.41 3.79
CA GLU A 145 -7.59 8.58 4.69
C GLU A 145 -8.78 8.01 3.94
N SER A 146 -9.16 6.77 4.26
CA SER A 146 -10.37 6.14 3.74
C SER A 146 -10.93 5.12 4.72
N ALA A 147 -12.26 5.02 4.75
CA ALA A 147 -13.02 3.98 5.45
C ALA A 147 -13.35 2.77 4.55
N GLY A 148 -12.85 2.75 3.31
CA GLY A 148 -13.13 1.67 2.37
C GLY A 148 -14.55 1.69 1.77
N GLU A 149 -15.30 2.78 1.94
CA GLU A 149 -16.69 2.87 1.46
C GLU A 149 -16.84 3.35 0.00
N GLY A 150 -15.75 3.82 -0.60
CA GLY A 150 -15.67 4.25 -2.01
C GLY A 150 -15.70 5.76 -2.20
#